data_AF-A0A0M3HYQ9-F1
#
_entry.id   AF-A0A0M3HYQ9-F1
#
_cell.length_a   1.000
_cell.length_b   1.000
_cell.length_c   1.000
_cell.angle_alpha   90.00
_cell.angle_beta   90.00
_cell.angle_gamma   90.00
#
_symmetry.space_group_name_H-M   'P 1'
#
loop_
_entity.id
_entity.type
_entity.pdbx_description
1 polymer ?
#
loop_
_entity_poly.entity_id
_entity_poly.type
_entity_poly.pdbx_seq_one_letter_code
_entity_poly.pdbx_strand_id
1 'polypeptide(L)'
;MLLSVISSVRLRPKLYVPYWILVSLFVAQTVAVCFTHCLTARLALCDTLFLVIALSSKGFECTENASGVLRSAALIAFEGLIFANFTHAAQMLVERHDEGVHLKGIYIGLTVVDVLIKLVLMCARIMPRIHIGFLSHILLHFSSTVATLLVAVLDYFMHDEGIILKADPAFTLVTSAMLAIIALPAFFRTMPPIFGDIPSNFRLDEFKAEINAKFCSAYCQHIHVYRRWPMDSFDAFLSVVYRCSTAEPNWEQKAQANVVRIQNEIRSVLMKAGARRVTVEPLITQETPSTHWTQCINDRCRMKSCC
;
A
#
# COMPACT_ATOMS: atom_id res chain seq x y z
N MET A 1 12.33 3.95 13.79
CA MET A 1 12.13 4.73 12.53
C MET A 1 10.66 4.78 12.10
N LEU A 2 9.87 3.69 12.18
CA LEU A 2 8.41 3.75 11.95
C LEU A 2 7.66 4.64 12.97
N LEU A 3 8.08 4.60 14.24
CA LEU A 3 7.46 5.42 15.31
C LEU A 3 7.80 6.92 15.22
N SER A 4 8.91 7.32 14.60
CA SER A 4 9.28 8.75 14.46
C SER A 4 8.63 9.43 13.25
N VAL A 5 8.08 8.66 12.30
CA VAL A 5 7.29 9.20 11.18
C VAL A 5 5.86 9.56 11.63
N ILE A 6 5.36 8.92 12.70
CA ILE A 6 4.00 9.12 13.19
C ILE A 6 3.88 10.36 14.11
N SER A 7 4.96 10.77 14.79
CA SER A 7 4.90 11.83 15.82
C SER A 7 4.72 13.27 15.31
N SER A 8 4.68 13.50 13.99
CA SER A 8 4.50 14.86 13.42
C SER A 8 3.37 14.99 12.38
N VAL A 9 2.61 13.93 12.10
CA VAL A 9 1.51 14.00 11.14
C VAL A 9 0.28 14.60 11.82
N ARG A 10 0.13 15.93 11.77
CA ARG A 10 -1.16 16.57 12.04
C ARG A 10 -2.11 16.20 10.90
N LEU A 11 -3.00 15.23 11.14
CA LEU A 11 -4.12 14.93 10.25
C LEU A 11 -5.09 16.12 10.26
N ARG A 12 -4.88 17.08 9.35
CA ARG A 12 -5.84 18.17 9.16
C ARG A 12 -6.94 17.68 8.21
N PRO A 13 -8.22 17.76 8.61
CA PRO A 13 -9.30 17.39 7.72
C PRO A 13 -9.33 18.32 6.52
N LYS A 14 -9.50 17.73 5.35
CA LYS A 14 -9.68 18.41 4.07
C LYS A 14 -11.10 18.16 3.60
N LEU A 15 -11.76 19.20 3.09
CA LEU A 15 -13.06 19.05 2.47
C LEU A 15 -12.91 18.29 1.15
N TYR A 16 -13.13 16.98 1.20
CA TYR A 16 -13.22 16.12 0.04
C TYR A 16 -14.56 15.38 0.11
N VAL A 17 -15.56 15.94 -0.55
CA VAL A 17 -16.97 15.53 -0.45
C VAL A 17 -17.17 14.02 -0.63
N PRO A 18 -16.57 13.34 -1.64
CA PRO A 18 -16.79 11.90 -1.81
C PRO A 18 -16.33 11.05 -0.61
N TYR A 19 -15.25 11.46 0.07
CA TYR A 19 -14.78 10.75 1.26
C TYR A 19 -15.73 10.91 2.44
N TRP A 20 -16.22 12.13 2.71
CA TRP A 20 -17.13 12.37 3.82
C TRP A 20 -18.52 11.75 3.61
N ILE A 21 -18.97 11.62 2.36
CA ILE A 21 -20.15 10.83 2.00
C ILE A 21 -19.94 9.35 2.38
N LEU A 22 -18.80 8.76 2.02
CA LEU A 22 -18.47 7.38 2.39
C LEU A 22 -18.39 7.18 3.91
N VAL A 23 -17.79 8.13 4.65
CA VAL A 23 -17.75 8.07 6.12
C VAL A 23 -19.16 8.09 6.71
N SER A 24 -20.03 8.96 6.19
CA SER A 24 -21.43 9.04 6.65
C SER A 24 -22.20 7.76 6.36
N LEU A 25 -22.01 7.19 5.16
CA LEU A 25 -22.57 5.90 4.78
C LEU A 25 -22.08 4.78 5.71
N PHE A 26 -20.77 4.71 5.97
CA PHE A 26 -20.17 3.71 6.86
C PHE A 26 -20.77 3.77 8.27
N VAL A 27 -20.92 4.98 8.83
CA VAL A 27 -21.54 5.17 10.16
C VAL A 27 -23.00 4.71 10.14
N ALA A 28 -23.76 5.10 9.11
CA ALA A 28 -25.16 4.68 8.97
C ALA A 28 -25.30 3.16 8.83
N GLN A 29 -24.46 2.51 8.01
CA GLN A 29 -24.44 1.06 7.85
C GLN A 29 -24.02 0.36 9.14
N THR A 30 -23.04 0.89 9.88
CA THR A 30 -22.61 0.33 11.17
C THR A 30 -23.76 0.31 12.15
N VAL A 31 -24.49 1.42 12.27
CA VAL A 31 -25.67 1.49 13.14
C VAL A 31 -26.74 0.52 12.67
N ALA A 32 -27.03 0.47 11.36
CA ALA A 32 -28.06 -0.41 10.80
C ALA A 32 -27.70 -1.91 10.91
N VAL A 33 -26.42 -2.27 10.85
CA VAL A 33 -25.96 -3.66 10.99
C VAL A 33 -26.19 -4.18 12.40
N CYS A 34 -26.13 -3.32 13.43
CA CYS A 34 -26.45 -3.71 14.81
C CYS A 34 -27.88 -4.22 14.99
N PHE A 35 -28.79 -3.89 14.07
CA PHE A 35 -30.17 -4.35 14.07
C PHE A 35 -30.45 -5.47 13.05
N THR A 36 -29.39 -5.98 12.41
CA THR A 36 -29.46 -6.94 11.31
C THR A 36 -28.63 -8.18 11.65
N HIS A 37 -29.22 -9.36 11.53
CA HIS A 37 -28.52 -10.64 11.67
C HIS A 37 -28.33 -11.26 10.29
N CYS A 38 -27.29 -10.81 9.58
CA CYS A 38 -26.94 -11.30 8.25
C CYS A 38 -25.44 -11.18 8.02
N LEU A 39 -24.82 -12.25 7.53
CA LEU A 39 -23.39 -12.35 7.32
C LEU A 39 -22.94 -11.60 6.06
N THR A 40 -23.71 -11.69 4.97
CA THR A 40 -23.41 -10.94 3.75
C THR A 40 -23.48 -9.42 3.98
N ALA A 41 -24.40 -8.96 4.85
CA ALA A 41 -24.46 -7.58 5.30
C ALA A 41 -23.15 -7.14 5.97
N ARG A 42 -22.57 -7.96 6.87
CA ARG A 42 -21.27 -7.66 7.49
C ARG A 42 -20.16 -7.54 6.45
N LEU A 43 -20.14 -8.38 5.43
CA LEU A 43 -19.18 -8.25 4.32
C LEU A 43 -19.34 -6.95 3.53
N ALA A 44 -20.57 -6.50 3.28
CA ALA A 44 -20.82 -5.23 2.60
C ALA A 44 -20.30 -4.04 3.42
N LEU A 45 -20.45 -4.09 4.75
CA LEU A 45 -19.87 -3.09 5.66
C LEU A 45 -18.33 -3.10 5.61
N CYS A 46 -17.72 -4.29 5.53
CA CYS A 46 -16.26 -4.42 5.44
C CYS A 46 -15.68 -3.76 4.18
N ASP A 47 -16.35 -3.89 3.03
CA ASP A 47 -15.92 -3.22 1.79
C ASP A 47 -16.09 -1.69 1.88
N THR A 48 -17.16 -1.21 2.51
CA THR A 48 -17.33 0.23 2.76
C THR A 48 -16.22 0.78 3.67
N LEU A 49 -15.87 0.04 4.74
CA LEU A 49 -14.74 0.37 5.60
C LEU A 49 -13.42 0.39 4.82
N PHE A 50 -13.19 -0.61 3.95
CA PHE A 50 -12.02 -0.66 3.08
C PHE A 50 -11.90 0.63 2.24
N LEU A 51 -12.99 1.05 1.59
CA LEU A 51 -13.03 2.29 0.80
C LEU A 51 -12.76 3.54 1.64
N VAL A 52 -13.34 3.63 2.84
CA VAL A 52 -13.09 4.73 3.78
C VAL A 52 -11.61 4.80 4.13
N ILE A 53 -10.99 3.70 4.55
CA ILE A 53 -9.56 3.72 4.92
C ILE A 53 -8.69 4.00 3.69
N ALA A 54 -8.97 3.39 2.55
CA ALA A 54 -8.16 3.57 1.33
C ALA A 54 -8.23 5.00 0.76
N LEU A 55 -9.37 5.69 0.92
CA LEU A 55 -9.59 7.08 0.48
C LEU A 55 -9.31 8.13 1.55
N SER A 56 -8.97 7.73 2.78
CA SER A 56 -8.63 8.67 3.88
C SER A 56 -7.55 9.67 3.50
N SER A 57 -6.55 9.27 2.70
CA SER A 57 -5.51 10.16 2.15
C SER A 57 -6.04 11.32 1.29
N LYS A 58 -7.30 11.27 0.82
CA LYS A 58 -7.98 12.37 0.12
C LYS A 58 -8.76 13.28 1.08
N GLY A 59 -9.23 12.73 2.20
CA GLY A 59 -9.94 13.44 3.25
C GLY A 59 -9.05 14.15 4.26
N PHE A 60 -7.75 13.85 4.28
CA PHE A 60 -6.78 14.45 5.19
C PHE A 60 -5.53 14.95 4.45
N GLU A 61 -4.86 15.95 5.01
CA GLU A 61 -3.51 16.34 4.59
C GLU A 61 -2.51 15.26 5.01
N CYS A 62 -2.07 14.46 4.04
CA CYS A 62 -1.16 13.33 4.24
C CYS A 62 0.10 13.47 3.37
N THR A 63 1.23 12.96 3.86
CA THR A 63 2.43 12.80 3.03
C THR A 63 2.24 11.71 1.98
N GLU A 64 3.01 11.74 0.88
CA GLU A 64 2.91 10.74 -0.21
C GLU A 64 3.07 9.29 0.32
N ASN A 65 3.97 9.09 1.29
CA ASN A 65 4.18 7.79 1.95
C ASN A 65 2.97 7.36 2.80
N ALA A 66 2.30 8.29 3.50
CA ALA A 66 1.15 7.96 4.35
C ALA A 66 -0.01 7.41 3.53
N SER A 67 -0.21 7.86 2.28
CA SER A 67 -1.24 7.28 1.40
C SER A 67 -0.98 5.81 1.08
N GLY A 68 0.28 5.40 0.91
CA GLY A 68 0.62 3.99 0.68
C GLY A 68 0.33 3.14 1.91
N VAL A 69 0.78 3.61 3.08
CA VAL A 69 0.56 2.95 4.37
C VAL A 69 -0.94 2.78 4.67
N LEU A 70 -1.75 3.82 4.46
CA LEU A 70 -3.20 3.78 4.70
C LEU A 70 -3.90 2.74 3.82
N ARG A 71 -3.49 2.59 2.55
CA ARG A 71 -4.07 1.55 1.67
C ARG A 71 -3.65 0.15 2.06
N SER A 72 -2.40 -0.06 2.45
CA SER A 72 -1.98 -1.37 2.94
C SER A 72 -2.64 -1.70 4.27
N ALA A 73 -2.83 -0.73 5.17
CA ALA A 73 -3.63 -0.89 6.37
C ALA A 73 -5.10 -1.23 6.04
N ALA A 74 -5.68 -0.61 5.01
CA ALA A 74 -7.02 -0.94 4.53
C ALA A 74 -7.09 -2.41 4.06
N LEU A 75 -6.12 -2.88 3.27
CA LEU A 75 -6.06 -4.27 2.81
C LEU A 75 -5.89 -5.27 3.96
N ILE A 76 -5.02 -4.98 4.93
CA ILE A 76 -4.83 -5.83 6.12
C ILE A 76 -6.13 -5.92 6.92
N ALA A 77 -6.76 -4.79 7.19
CA ALA A 77 -8.02 -4.75 7.93
C ALA A 77 -9.13 -5.50 7.18
N PHE A 78 -9.21 -5.31 5.86
CA PHE A 78 -10.18 -5.98 5.00
C PHE A 78 -10.00 -7.50 4.99
N GLU A 79 -8.77 -8.00 4.81
CA GLU A 79 -8.46 -9.43 4.89
C GLU A 79 -8.78 -10.03 6.26
N GLY A 80 -8.42 -9.34 7.35
CA GLY A 80 -8.73 -9.78 8.71
C GLY A 80 -10.25 -9.91 8.94
N LEU A 81 -11.02 -8.94 8.45
CA LEU A 81 -12.48 -8.97 8.55
C LEU A 81 -13.12 -10.02 7.64
N ILE A 82 -12.61 -10.22 6.42
CA ILE A 82 -13.05 -11.31 5.53
C ILE A 82 -12.81 -12.65 6.19
N PHE A 83 -11.62 -12.86 6.76
CA PHE A 83 -11.30 -14.10 7.44
C PHE A 83 -12.24 -14.38 8.61
N ALA A 84 -12.53 -13.38 9.44
CA ALA A 84 -13.49 -13.51 10.54
C ALA A 84 -14.91 -13.85 10.05
N ASN A 85 -15.36 -13.24 8.94
CA ASN A 85 -16.67 -13.56 8.34
C ASN A 85 -16.67 -14.97 7.72
N PHE A 86 -15.59 -15.38 7.08
CA PHE A 86 -15.43 -16.70 6.49
C PHE A 86 -15.52 -17.80 7.56
N THR A 87 -14.77 -17.65 8.66
CA THR A 87 -14.78 -18.65 9.75
C THR A 87 -16.14 -18.71 10.42
N HIS A 88 -16.78 -17.57 10.68
CA HIS A 88 -18.12 -17.52 11.25
C HIS A 88 -19.17 -18.14 10.31
N ALA A 89 -19.09 -17.89 9.01
CA ALA A 89 -19.97 -18.52 8.02
C ALA A 89 -19.78 -20.03 7.94
N ALA A 90 -18.54 -20.51 7.99
CA ALA A 90 -18.24 -21.93 8.03
C ALA A 90 -18.81 -22.59 9.30
N GLN A 91 -18.67 -21.95 10.46
CA GLN A 91 -19.28 -22.41 11.71
C GLN A 91 -20.80 -22.48 11.60
N MET A 92 -21.45 -21.45 11.05
CA MET A 92 -22.91 -21.42 10.84
C MET A 92 -23.44 -22.54 9.94
N LEU A 93 -22.62 -23.09 9.03
CA LEU A 93 -22.99 -24.23 8.18
C LEU A 93 -22.86 -25.59 8.90
N VAL A 94 -21.97 -25.69 9.88
CA VAL A 94 -21.69 -26.95 10.61
C VAL A 94 -22.49 -27.02 11.91
N GLU A 95 -22.42 -25.97 12.73
CA GLU A 95 -23.06 -25.85 14.03
C GLU A 95 -23.89 -24.56 14.07
N ARG A 96 -25.15 -24.69 13.66
CA ARG A 96 -26.07 -23.55 13.68
C ARG A 96 -26.46 -23.22 15.12
N HIS A 97 -26.23 -21.97 15.51
CA HIS A 97 -26.65 -21.45 16.82
C HIS A 97 -27.51 -20.18 16.74
N ASP A 98 -27.74 -19.62 15.54
CA ASP A 98 -28.61 -18.46 15.34
C ASP A 98 -30.03 -18.87 14.91
N GLU A 99 -31.03 -18.22 15.51
CA GLU A 99 -32.47 -18.50 15.32
C GLU A 99 -33.03 -17.97 13.98
N GLY A 100 -32.29 -17.15 13.23
CA GLY A 100 -32.84 -16.50 12.03
C GLY A 100 -31.84 -15.66 11.24
N VAL A 101 -32.11 -15.45 9.95
CA VAL A 101 -31.51 -14.35 9.17
C VAL A 101 -32.51 -13.19 9.18
N HIS A 102 -32.09 -12.02 9.65
CA HIS A 102 -32.97 -10.86 9.75
C HIS A 102 -32.33 -9.65 9.08
N LEU A 103 -32.80 -9.32 7.88
CA LEU A 103 -32.36 -8.15 7.14
C LEU A 103 -33.35 -7.00 7.32
N LYS A 104 -32.92 -5.88 7.93
CA LYS A 104 -33.79 -4.71 8.08
C LYS A 104 -33.85 -3.92 6.77
N GLY A 105 -35.04 -3.47 6.39
CA GLY A 105 -35.25 -2.65 5.18
C GLY A 105 -34.36 -1.40 5.12
N ILE A 106 -34.04 -0.80 6.28
CA ILE A 106 -33.08 0.32 6.38
C ILE A 106 -31.70 -0.09 5.84
N TYR A 107 -31.20 -1.28 6.19
CA TYR A 107 -29.90 -1.77 5.71
C TYR A 107 -29.91 -2.05 4.21
N ILE A 108 -31.01 -2.59 3.68
CA ILE A 108 -31.19 -2.79 2.24
C ILE A 108 -31.11 -1.45 1.51
N GLY A 109 -31.83 -0.43 2.00
CA GLY A 109 -31.77 0.92 1.45
C GLY A 109 -30.35 1.50 1.44
N LEU A 110 -29.62 1.35 2.55
CA LEU A 110 -28.22 1.77 2.63
C LEU A 110 -27.30 0.99 1.68
N THR A 111 -27.57 -0.29 1.44
CA THR A 111 -26.82 -1.13 0.49
C THR A 111 -27.06 -0.66 -0.95
N VAL A 112 -28.29 -0.27 -1.31
CA VAL A 112 -28.57 0.33 -2.63
C VAL A 112 -27.84 1.66 -2.79
N VAL A 113 -27.87 2.52 -1.77
CA VAL A 113 -27.13 3.79 -1.77
C VAL A 113 -25.62 3.57 -1.90
N ASP A 114 -25.07 2.55 -1.25
CA ASP A 114 -23.67 2.15 -1.36
C ASP A 114 -23.30 1.79 -2.81
N VAL A 115 -24.10 0.96 -3.47
CA VAL A 115 -23.92 0.61 -4.90
C VAL A 115 -23.91 1.88 -5.76
N LEU A 116 -24.83 2.81 -5.55
CA LEU A 116 -24.89 4.07 -6.29
C LEU A 116 -23.63 4.92 -6.08
N ILE A 117 -23.18 5.06 -4.83
CA ILE A 117 -21.94 5.80 -4.51
C ILE A 117 -20.74 5.14 -5.20
N LYS A 118 -20.61 3.82 -5.13
CA LYS A 118 -19.52 3.08 -5.78
C LYS A 118 -19.54 3.24 -7.29
N LEU A 119 -20.71 3.20 -7.92
CA LEU A 119 -20.85 3.46 -9.36
C LEU A 119 -20.36 4.86 -9.72
N VAL A 120 -20.76 5.89 -8.97
CA VAL A 120 -20.29 7.27 -9.16
C VAL A 120 -18.78 7.37 -8.99
N LEU A 121 -18.20 6.78 -7.93
CA LEU A 121 -16.76 6.78 -7.69
C LEU A 121 -15.98 6.07 -8.80
N MET A 122 -16.52 4.98 -9.34
CA MET A 122 -15.93 4.23 -10.45
C MET A 122 -15.98 5.02 -11.75
N CYS A 123 -17.14 5.60 -12.10
CA CYS A 123 -17.30 6.47 -13.28
C CYS A 123 -16.41 7.71 -13.22
N ALA A 124 -16.28 8.32 -12.04
CA ALA A 124 -15.41 9.47 -11.81
C ALA A 124 -13.91 9.11 -11.72
N ARG A 125 -13.55 7.82 -11.81
CA ARG A 125 -12.18 7.30 -11.66
C ARG A 125 -11.51 7.71 -10.33
N ILE A 126 -12.31 7.83 -9.27
CA ILE A 126 -11.88 8.21 -7.92
C ILE A 126 -11.51 6.97 -7.09
N MET A 127 -11.98 5.79 -7.49
CA MET A 127 -11.70 4.53 -6.80
C MET A 127 -10.20 4.32 -6.49
N PRO A 128 -9.86 3.75 -5.32
CA PRO A 128 -8.48 3.51 -4.95
C PRO A 128 -7.81 2.58 -5.98
N ARG A 129 -6.59 2.95 -6.40
CA ARG A 129 -5.77 2.13 -7.30
C ARG A 129 -5.01 1.08 -6.48
N ILE A 130 -5.35 -0.19 -6.67
CA ILE A 130 -4.84 -1.33 -5.88
C ILE A 130 -4.07 -2.36 -6.73
N HIS A 131 -3.49 -1.96 -7.88
CA HIS A 131 -2.70 -2.84 -8.76
C HIS A 131 -3.41 -4.16 -9.17
N ILE A 132 -4.73 -4.11 -9.29
CA ILE A 132 -5.58 -5.21 -9.77
C ILE A 132 -6.22 -4.84 -11.11
N GLY A 133 -6.61 -5.85 -11.89
CA GLY A 133 -7.32 -5.65 -13.16
C GLY A 133 -8.72 -5.09 -12.96
N PHE A 134 -9.31 -4.55 -14.03
CA PHE A 134 -10.64 -3.92 -14.00
C PHE A 134 -11.74 -4.86 -13.46
N LEU A 135 -11.77 -6.11 -13.93
CA LEU A 135 -12.77 -7.09 -13.48
C LEU A 135 -12.62 -7.40 -11.98
N SER A 136 -11.38 -7.61 -11.52
CA SER A 136 -11.09 -7.82 -10.10
C SER A 136 -11.48 -6.61 -9.24
N HIS A 137 -11.36 -5.40 -9.78
CA HIS A 137 -11.78 -4.17 -9.12
C HIS A 137 -13.30 -4.11 -8.92
N ILE A 138 -14.07 -4.50 -9.95
CA ILE A 138 -15.53 -4.63 -9.85
C ILE A 138 -15.90 -5.70 -8.82
N LEU A 139 -15.31 -6.89 -8.91
CA LEU A 139 -15.61 -7.99 -7.99
C LEU A 139 -15.26 -7.64 -6.54
N LEU A 140 -14.17 -6.92 -6.31
CA LEU A 140 -13.75 -6.48 -4.98
C LEU A 140 -14.82 -5.61 -4.30
N HIS A 141 -15.41 -4.67 -5.05
CA HIS A 141 -16.29 -3.64 -4.48
C HIS A 141 -17.79 -3.92 -4.57
N PHE A 142 -18.22 -4.77 -5.49
CA PHE A 142 -19.65 -5.01 -5.71
C PHE A 142 -20.12 -6.39 -5.23
N SER A 143 -19.23 -7.37 -5.08
CA SER A 143 -19.65 -8.74 -4.78
C SER A 143 -20.38 -8.88 -3.45
N SER A 144 -19.89 -8.23 -2.38
CA SER A 144 -20.53 -8.26 -1.06
C SER A 144 -21.91 -7.58 -1.06
N THR A 145 -22.03 -6.45 -1.74
CA THR A 145 -23.32 -5.75 -1.91
C THR A 145 -24.31 -6.56 -2.74
N VAL A 146 -23.84 -7.19 -3.82
CA VAL A 146 -24.68 -8.05 -4.67
C VAL A 146 -25.13 -9.28 -3.89
N ALA A 147 -24.23 -9.92 -3.14
CA ALA A 147 -24.58 -11.05 -2.28
C ALA A 147 -25.64 -10.66 -1.22
N THR A 148 -25.49 -9.49 -0.60
CA THR A 148 -26.47 -8.96 0.38
C THR A 148 -27.84 -8.74 -0.27
N LEU A 149 -27.88 -8.14 -1.46
CA LEU A 149 -29.14 -7.91 -2.18
C LEU A 149 -29.76 -9.22 -2.66
N LEU A 150 -28.96 -10.22 -3.06
CA LEU A 150 -29.46 -11.55 -3.41
C LEU A 150 -30.09 -12.25 -2.19
N VAL A 151 -29.46 -12.17 -1.01
CA VAL A 151 -30.06 -12.67 0.24
C VAL A 151 -31.38 -11.95 0.52
N ALA A 152 -31.42 -10.62 0.37
CA ALA A 152 -32.65 -9.84 0.56
C ALA A 152 -33.79 -10.25 -0.39
N VAL A 153 -33.46 -10.50 -1.66
CA VAL A 153 -34.42 -10.95 -2.68
C VAL A 153 -34.92 -12.35 -2.36
N LEU A 154 -34.03 -13.26 -1.96
CA LEU A 154 -34.42 -14.61 -1.54
C LEU A 154 -35.29 -14.59 -0.29
N ASP A 155 -34.96 -13.76 0.70
CA ASP A 155 -35.75 -13.55 1.92
C ASP A 155 -37.17 -13.07 1.60
N TYR A 156 -37.30 -12.16 0.63
CA TYR A 156 -38.60 -11.65 0.20
C TYR A 156 -39.44 -12.68 -0.59
N PHE A 157 -38.83 -13.44 -1.50
CA PHE A 157 -39.58 -14.33 -2.40
C PHE A 157 -39.73 -15.76 -1.87
N MET A 158 -38.77 -16.27 -1.10
CA MET A 158 -38.76 -17.64 -0.61
C MET A 158 -39.03 -17.62 0.89
N HIS A 159 -40.29 -17.73 1.31
CA HIS A 159 -40.66 -17.79 2.73
C HIS A 159 -40.26 -19.11 3.43
N ASP A 160 -39.41 -19.93 2.80
CA ASP A 160 -38.83 -21.11 3.42
C ASP A 160 -37.57 -20.70 4.19
N GLU A 161 -37.75 -20.52 5.49
CA GLU A 161 -36.68 -20.15 6.42
C GLU A 161 -35.48 -21.09 6.26
N GLY A 162 -35.69 -22.40 6.03
CA GLY A 162 -34.62 -23.39 5.91
C GLY A 162 -33.63 -23.12 4.76
N ILE A 163 -34.09 -22.54 3.66
CA ILE A 163 -33.27 -22.23 2.48
C ILE A 163 -32.41 -20.99 2.75
N ILE A 164 -33.02 -19.91 3.26
CA ILE A 164 -32.33 -18.65 3.56
C ILE A 164 -31.28 -18.86 4.65
N LEU A 165 -31.64 -19.64 5.67
CA LEU A 165 -30.78 -20.03 6.78
C LEU A 165 -29.47 -20.67 6.28
N LYS A 166 -29.48 -21.40 5.16
CA LYS A 166 -28.27 -21.97 4.54
C LYS A 166 -27.62 -21.05 3.50
N ALA A 167 -28.43 -20.25 2.80
CA ALA A 167 -27.96 -19.39 1.71
C ALA A 167 -27.05 -18.26 2.20
N ASP A 168 -27.38 -17.57 3.30
CA ASP A 168 -26.57 -16.44 3.80
C ASP A 168 -25.14 -16.86 4.19
N PRO A 169 -24.92 -17.92 4.99
CA PRO A 169 -23.57 -18.46 5.24
C PRO A 169 -22.87 -18.94 3.97
N ALA A 170 -23.59 -19.61 3.05
CA ALA A 170 -23.00 -20.10 1.81
C ALA A 170 -22.49 -18.96 0.91
N PHE A 171 -23.32 -17.92 0.69
CA PHE A 171 -22.91 -16.74 -0.07
C PHE A 171 -21.78 -15.99 0.61
N THR A 172 -21.79 -15.90 1.95
CA THR A 172 -20.71 -15.29 2.70
C THR A 172 -19.39 -16.04 2.50
N LEU A 173 -19.41 -17.37 2.56
CA LEU A 173 -18.23 -18.21 2.38
C LEU A 173 -17.64 -18.04 0.96
N VAL A 174 -18.49 -18.16 -0.06
CA VAL A 174 -18.08 -18.01 -1.47
C VAL A 174 -17.54 -16.61 -1.75
N THR A 175 -18.26 -15.57 -1.29
CA THR A 175 -17.85 -14.18 -1.51
C THR A 175 -16.55 -13.86 -0.77
N SER A 176 -16.40 -14.34 0.47
CA SER A 176 -15.18 -14.16 1.26
C SER A 176 -13.97 -14.80 0.58
N ALA A 177 -14.11 -16.05 0.11
CA ALA A 177 -13.03 -16.75 -0.59
C ALA A 177 -12.62 -16.00 -1.88
N MET A 178 -13.60 -15.55 -2.66
CA MET A 178 -13.34 -14.77 -3.87
C MET A 178 -12.62 -13.44 -3.56
N LEU A 179 -13.09 -12.71 -2.53
CA LEU A 179 -12.50 -11.44 -2.13
C LEU A 179 -11.06 -11.62 -1.64
N ALA A 180 -10.77 -12.66 -0.84
CA ALA A 180 -9.42 -12.98 -0.38
C ALA A 180 -8.48 -13.33 -1.55
N ILE A 181 -8.95 -14.09 -2.54
CA ILE A 181 -8.18 -14.41 -3.76
C ILE A 181 -7.78 -13.13 -4.52
N ILE A 182 -8.60 -12.08 -4.46
CA ILE A 182 -8.33 -10.80 -5.13
C ILE A 182 -7.45 -9.88 -4.27
N ALA A 183 -7.78 -9.73 -3.00
CA ALA A 183 -7.15 -8.76 -2.10
C ALA A 183 -5.76 -9.21 -1.61
N LEU A 184 -5.53 -10.51 -1.43
CA LEU A 184 -4.25 -11.02 -0.93
C LEU A 184 -3.07 -10.79 -1.91
N PRO A 185 -3.19 -11.08 -3.22
CA PRO A 185 -2.14 -10.70 -4.18
C PRO A 185 -1.94 -9.18 -4.28
N ALA A 186 -3.03 -8.41 -4.16
CA ALA A 186 -2.97 -6.95 -4.16
C ALA A 186 -2.18 -6.44 -2.95
N PHE A 187 -2.38 -7.04 -1.77
CA PHE A 187 -1.62 -6.75 -0.55
C PHE A 187 -0.12 -6.96 -0.76
N PHE A 188 0.30 -8.13 -1.26
CA PHE A 188 1.72 -8.42 -1.49
C PHE A 188 2.36 -7.47 -2.50
N ARG A 189 1.62 -7.00 -3.52
CA ARG A 189 2.12 -5.98 -4.46
C ARG A 189 2.32 -4.61 -3.82
N THR A 190 1.63 -4.29 -2.73
CA THR A 190 1.76 -3.01 -2.02
C THR A 190 2.86 -2.99 -0.95
N MET A 191 3.41 -4.15 -0.57
CA MET A 191 4.44 -4.28 0.46
C MET A 191 5.83 -3.70 0.10
N PRO A 192 6.38 -3.91 -1.13
CA PRO A 192 7.75 -3.51 -1.43
C PRO A 192 8.07 -2.02 -1.19
N PRO A 193 7.21 -1.06 -1.60
CA PRO A 193 7.42 0.36 -1.28
C PRO A 193 7.38 0.69 0.21
N ILE A 194 6.69 -0.11 1.03
CA ILE A 194 6.59 0.11 2.49
C ILE A 194 7.86 -0.38 3.20
N PHE A 195 8.42 -1.50 2.74
CA PHE A 195 9.66 -2.04 3.29
C PHE A 195 10.91 -1.37 2.73
N GLY A 196 10.75 -0.51 1.71
CA GLY A 196 11.87 0.19 1.08
C GLY A 196 12.71 -0.74 0.21
N ASP A 197 12.07 -1.74 -0.43
CA ASP A 197 12.74 -2.66 -1.32
C ASP A 197 13.37 -1.93 -2.53
N ILE A 198 14.39 -2.56 -3.12
CA ILE A 198 15.03 -2.09 -4.34
C ILE A 198 14.05 -2.26 -5.52
N PRO A 199 13.96 -1.30 -6.46
CA PRO A 199 13.17 -1.48 -7.69
C PRO A 199 13.62 -2.73 -8.44
N SER A 200 12.65 -3.51 -8.95
CA SER A 200 12.93 -4.80 -9.63
C SER A 200 13.87 -4.67 -10.84
N ASN A 201 13.87 -3.50 -11.48
CA ASN A 201 14.65 -3.23 -12.68
C ASN A 201 16.02 -2.60 -12.36
N PHE A 202 16.30 -2.29 -11.10
CA PHE A 202 17.55 -1.65 -10.70
C PHE A 202 18.53 -2.68 -10.15
N ARG A 203 19.64 -2.91 -10.87
CA ARG A 203 20.69 -3.85 -10.46
C ARG A 203 21.81 -3.09 -9.75
N LEU A 204 21.76 -3.14 -8.41
CA LEU A 204 22.67 -2.39 -7.53
C LEU A 204 24.15 -2.71 -7.78
N ASP A 205 24.47 -3.99 -7.92
CA ASP A 205 25.85 -4.47 -8.12
C ASP A 205 26.43 -4.04 -9.48
N GLU A 206 25.60 -4.06 -10.54
CA GLU A 206 26.01 -3.60 -11.87
C GLU A 206 26.27 -2.10 -11.86
N PHE A 207 25.39 -1.31 -11.24
CA PHE A 207 25.56 0.13 -11.12
C PHE A 207 26.83 0.50 -10.35
N LYS A 208 27.12 -0.21 -9.25
CA LYS A 208 28.38 -0.04 -8.51
C LYS A 208 29.61 -0.34 -9.36
N ALA A 209 29.57 -1.46 -10.09
CA ALA A 209 30.66 -1.86 -10.96
C ALA A 209 30.90 -0.80 -12.05
N GLU A 210 29.83 -0.23 -12.62
CA GLU A 210 29.91 0.83 -13.63
C GLU A 210 30.54 2.11 -13.07
N ILE A 211 30.15 2.57 -11.87
CA ILE A 211 30.78 3.74 -11.23
C ILE A 211 32.28 3.50 -11.01
N ASN A 212 32.63 2.35 -10.46
CA ASN A 212 34.02 2.02 -10.12
C ASN A 212 34.88 1.85 -11.39
N ALA A 213 34.29 1.36 -12.49
CA ALA A 213 34.98 1.27 -13.78
C ALA A 213 35.15 2.63 -14.46
N LYS A 214 34.16 3.52 -14.31
CA LYS A 214 34.14 4.81 -15.00
C LYS A 214 35.06 5.85 -14.35
N PHE A 215 35.19 5.84 -13.03
CA PHE A 215 36.00 6.82 -12.30
C PHE A 215 37.23 6.15 -11.66
N CYS A 216 38.38 6.19 -12.33
CA CYS A 216 39.60 5.53 -11.83
C CYS A 216 40.06 6.05 -10.44
N SER A 217 39.71 7.29 -10.09
CA SER A 217 40.03 7.95 -8.84
C SER A 217 38.86 8.01 -7.85
N ALA A 218 37.73 7.33 -8.14
CA ALA A 218 36.61 7.29 -7.22
C ALA A 218 35.97 5.91 -7.13
N TYR A 219 35.43 5.57 -5.96
CA TYR A 219 34.63 4.36 -5.82
C TYR A 219 33.38 4.61 -4.99
N CYS A 220 32.31 3.89 -5.32
CA CYS A 220 31.08 3.89 -4.55
C CYS A 220 31.28 3.02 -3.30
N GLN A 221 31.39 3.67 -2.13
CA GLN A 221 31.57 2.98 -0.86
C GLN A 221 30.27 2.33 -0.39
N HIS A 222 29.16 3.04 -0.52
CA HIS A 222 27.86 2.61 -0.01
C HIS A 222 26.75 3.20 -0.87
N ILE A 223 25.69 2.43 -1.15
CA ILE A 223 24.48 2.93 -1.81
C ILE A 223 23.25 2.33 -1.15
N HIS A 224 22.26 3.20 -0.97
CA HIS A 224 20.92 2.87 -0.57
C HIS A 224 19.96 3.28 -1.68
N VAL A 225 19.11 2.35 -2.09
CA VAL A 225 18.04 2.62 -3.05
C VAL A 225 16.73 2.19 -2.41
N TYR A 226 15.78 3.12 -2.34
CA TYR A 226 14.47 2.86 -1.76
C TYR A 226 13.39 3.16 -2.79
N ARG A 227 12.58 2.17 -3.14
CA ARG A 227 11.43 2.35 -4.03
C ARG A 227 10.41 3.30 -3.40
N ARG A 228 9.86 4.20 -4.22
CA ARG A 228 8.87 5.22 -3.83
C ARG A 228 7.55 4.96 -4.53
N TRP A 229 6.47 4.89 -3.75
CA TRP A 229 5.11 4.88 -4.28
C TRP A 229 4.79 6.19 -5.04
N PRO A 230 3.93 6.23 -6.09
CA PRO A 230 3.15 5.17 -6.75
C PRO A 230 3.82 4.34 -7.84
N MET A 231 5.06 4.64 -8.22
CA MET A 231 5.68 4.05 -9.42
C MET A 231 6.96 3.28 -9.07
N ASP A 232 7.64 2.72 -10.07
CA ASP A 232 9.01 2.19 -9.91
C ASP A 232 10.07 3.28 -9.73
N SER A 233 9.64 4.52 -9.50
CA SER A 233 10.53 5.57 -9.04
C SER A 233 11.19 5.20 -7.73
N PHE A 234 12.40 5.71 -7.52
CA PHE A 234 13.15 5.46 -6.29
C PHE A 234 13.87 6.72 -5.84
N ASP A 235 14.27 6.72 -4.57
CA ASP A 235 15.28 7.64 -4.09
C ASP A 235 16.59 6.87 -3.89
N ALA A 236 17.70 7.52 -4.22
CA ALA A 236 19.03 6.96 -4.05
C ALA A 236 19.85 7.86 -3.14
N PHE A 237 20.54 7.23 -2.20
CA PHE A 237 21.54 7.87 -1.35
C PHE A 237 22.83 7.08 -1.48
N LEU A 238 23.94 7.72 -1.83
CA LEU A 238 25.21 7.03 -1.96
C LEU A 238 26.38 7.85 -1.43
N SER A 239 27.39 7.14 -0.93
CA SER A 239 28.69 7.68 -0.53
C SER A 239 29.74 7.33 -1.59
N VAL A 240 30.43 8.36 -2.08
CA VAL A 240 31.49 8.24 -3.08
C VAL A 240 32.80 8.71 -2.46
N VAL A 241 33.80 7.84 -2.47
CA VAL A 241 35.15 8.19 -2.02
C VAL A 241 35.95 8.61 -3.23
N TYR A 242 36.46 9.83 -3.23
CA TYR A 242 37.37 10.38 -4.24
C TYR A 242 38.79 10.42 -3.68
N ARG A 243 39.72 9.76 -4.38
CA ARG A 243 41.14 9.72 -4.05
C ARG A 243 41.88 10.78 -4.84
N CYS A 244 42.66 11.61 -4.16
CA CYS A 244 43.51 12.61 -4.81
C CYS A 244 44.88 12.73 -4.16
N SER A 245 45.87 13.04 -4.99
CA SER A 245 47.20 13.44 -4.53
C SER A 245 47.17 14.87 -3.97
N THR A 246 47.67 15.05 -2.76
CA THR A 246 47.86 16.37 -2.13
C THR A 246 49.21 17.00 -2.48
N ALA A 247 50.00 16.35 -3.34
CA ALA A 247 51.31 16.86 -3.76
C ALA A 247 51.21 17.94 -4.84
N GLU A 248 50.07 18.07 -5.52
CA GLU A 248 49.87 19.08 -6.56
C GLU A 248 49.52 20.46 -5.98
N PRO A 249 50.03 21.56 -6.55
CA PRO A 249 49.52 22.90 -6.22
C PRO A 249 48.04 23.02 -6.61
N ASN A 250 47.24 23.68 -5.78
CA ASN A 250 45.78 23.82 -5.95
C ASN A 250 44.99 22.50 -5.93
N TRP A 251 45.52 21.44 -5.30
CA TRP A 251 44.84 20.13 -5.20
C TRP A 251 43.43 20.22 -4.62
N GLU A 252 43.18 21.12 -3.66
CA GLU A 252 41.85 21.31 -3.05
C GLU A 252 40.81 21.79 -4.07
N GLN A 253 41.16 22.79 -4.88
CA GLN A 253 40.28 23.33 -5.92
C GLN A 253 40.01 22.29 -7.01
N LYS A 254 41.05 21.54 -7.40
CA LYS A 254 40.95 20.45 -8.39
C LYS A 254 40.12 19.29 -7.87
N ALA A 255 40.29 18.90 -6.60
CA ALA A 255 39.52 17.85 -5.94
C ALA A 255 38.05 18.23 -5.82
N GLN A 256 37.76 19.46 -5.39
CA GLN A 256 36.39 19.96 -5.29
C GLN A 256 35.70 19.98 -6.67
N ALA A 257 36.38 20.49 -7.71
CA ALA A 257 35.83 20.51 -9.07
C ALA A 257 35.54 19.09 -9.60
N ASN A 258 36.46 18.14 -9.36
CA ASN A 258 36.28 16.75 -9.78
C ASN A 258 35.15 16.05 -9.03
N VAL A 259 35.05 16.26 -7.71
CA VAL A 259 33.96 15.73 -6.89
C VAL A 259 32.61 16.24 -7.39
N VAL A 260 32.48 17.54 -7.65
CA VAL A 260 31.23 18.11 -8.19
C VAL A 260 30.87 17.49 -9.54
N ARG A 261 31.87 17.27 -10.42
CA ARG A 261 31.65 16.59 -11.70
C ARG A 261 31.14 15.17 -11.51
N ILE A 262 31.79 14.38 -10.65
CA ILE A 262 31.40 12.99 -10.34
C ILE A 262 29.99 12.93 -9.76
N GLN A 263 29.68 13.80 -8.79
CA GLN A 263 28.35 13.90 -8.20
C GLN A 263 27.28 14.20 -9.27
N ASN A 264 27.53 15.15 -10.15
CA ASN A 264 26.59 15.54 -11.19
C ASN A 264 26.37 14.43 -12.22
N GLU A 265 27.42 13.71 -12.60
CA GLU A 265 27.30 12.55 -13.49
C GLU A 265 26.50 11.42 -12.86
N ILE A 266 26.81 11.05 -11.61
CA ILE A 266 26.08 10.00 -10.89
C ILE A 266 24.60 10.38 -10.72
N ARG A 267 24.31 11.64 -10.34
CA ARG A 267 22.94 12.15 -10.29
C ARG A 267 22.26 12.02 -11.64
N SER A 268 22.91 12.44 -12.72
CA SER A 268 22.35 12.35 -14.07
C SER A 268 22.00 10.90 -14.45
N VAL A 269 22.88 9.94 -14.18
CA VAL A 269 22.62 8.52 -14.50
C VAL A 269 21.44 7.98 -13.69
N LEU A 270 21.41 8.22 -12.38
CA LEU A 270 20.34 7.73 -11.51
C LEU A 270 18.99 8.39 -11.83
N MET A 271 18.97 9.69 -12.13
CA MET A 271 17.74 10.38 -12.55
C MET A 271 17.22 9.83 -13.89
N LYS A 272 18.10 9.51 -14.85
CA LYS A 272 17.72 8.84 -16.12
C LYS A 272 17.18 7.43 -15.90
N ALA A 273 17.69 6.73 -14.87
CA ALA A 273 17.20 5.41 -14.48
C ALA A 273 15.86 5.45 -13.71
N GLY A 274 15.33 6.63 -13.39
CA GLY A 274 14.03 6.79 -12.71
C GLY A 274 14.12 7.24 -11.26
N ALA A 275 15.29 7.66 -10.77
CA ALA A 275 15.41 8.27 -9.45
C ALA A 275 14.65 9.61 -9.41
N ARG A 276 13.95 9.88 -8.30
CA ARG A 276 13.32 11.20 -8.03
C ARG A 276 14.24 12.10 -7.23
N ARG A 277 14.94 11.55 -6.25
CA ARG A 277 15.94 12.25 -5.44
C ARG A 277 17.21 11.44 -5.36
N VAL A 278 18.32 12.12 -5.59
CA VAL A 278 19.65 11.52 -5.54
C VAL A 278 20.54 12.37 -4.65
N THR A 279 20.95 11.81 -3.51
CA THR A 279 21.94 12.40 -2.63
C THR A 279 23.26 11.67 -2.83
N VAL A 280 24.30 12.42 -3.16
CA VAL A 280 25.67 11.89 -3.30
C VAL A 280 26.52 12.57 -2.26
N GLU A 281 26.94 11.84 -1.24
CA GLU A 281 27.87 12.31 -0.22
C GLU A 281 29.30 12.03 -0.67
N PRO A 282 30.13 13.06 -0.86
CA PRO A 282 31.51 12.86 -1.27
C PRO A 282 32.42 12.77 -0.04
N LEU A 283 33.37 11.84 -0.07
CA LEU A 283 34.48 11.76 0.85
C LEU A 283 35.79 11.92 0.09
N ILE A 284 36.56 12.97 0.38
CA ILE A 284 37.88 13.18 -0.23
C ILE A 284 38.92 12.52 0.67
N THR A 285 39.70 11.61 0.10
CA THR A 285 40.78 10.89 0.81
C THR A 285 42.09 11.04 0.06
N GLN A 286 43.21 11.05 0.78
CA GLN A 286 44.54 10.97 0.17
C GLN A 286 44.75 9.62 -0.54
N GLU A 287 45.60 9.60 -1.56
CA GLU A 287 46.05 8.41 -2.30
C GLU A 287 46.93 7.42 -1.49
N THR A 288 46.88 7.47 -0.16
CA THR A 288 47.55 6.47 0.70
C THR A 288 46.64 5.27 0.97
N PRO A 289 47.19 4.04 1.03
CA PRO A 289 46.39 2.86 1.31
C PRO A 289 46.13 2.79 2.81
N SER A 290 44.88 3.05 3.22
CA SER A 290 44.13 2.26 4.21
C SER A 290 43.16 3.10 5.01
N THR A 291 41.88 2.86 4.76
CA THR A 291 40.88 2.59 5.82
C THR A 291 39.65 2.07 5.08
N HIS A 292 39.55 0.74 5.01
CA HIS A 292 38.29 0.11 4.66
C HIS A 292 37.30 0.44 5.78
N TRP A 293 36.25 1.19 5.47
CA TRP A 293 35.12 1.32 6.38
C TRP A 293 34.44 -0.04 6.48
N THR A 294 34.47 -0.65 7.66
CA THR A 294 34.13 -2.07 7.82
C THR A 294 32.70 -2.34 8.27
N GLN A 295 31.89 -1.35 8.65
CA GLN A 295 30.55 -1.65 9.19
C GLN A 295 29.46 -0.64 8.84
N CYS A 296 28.34 -1.18 8.34
CA CYS A 296 27.05 -0.52 8.47
C CYS A 296 26.71 -0.40 9.96
N ILE A 297 25.94 0.61 10.36
CA ILE A 297 25.51 0.83 11.76
C ILE A 297 24.78 -0.40 12.35
N ASN A 298 24.34 -1.35 11.52
CA ASN A 298 23.69 -2.57 11.95
C ASN A 298 24.03 -3.74 11.00
N ASP A 299 24.36 -4.92 11.53
CA ASP A 299 24.69 -6.10 10.71
C ASP A 299 23.51 -6.57 9.83
N ARG A 300 22.28 -6.24 10.25
CA ARG A 300 21.05 -6.52 9.48
C ARG A 300 20.81 -5.53 8.33
N CYS A 301 21.59 -4.45 8.20
CA CYS A 301 21.43 -3.46 7.12
C CYS A 301 21.78 -4.06 5.74
N ARG A 302 22.77 -4.97 5.69
CA ARG A 302 23.19 -5.72 4.50
C ARG A 302 22.07 -6.52 3.82
N MET A 303 20.99 -6.84 4.53
CA MET A 303 19.98 -7.77 4.02
C MET A 303 18.73 -7.09 3.42
N LYS A 304 18.59 -5.76 3.51
CA LYS A 304 17.30 -5.11 3.19
C LYS A 304 17.36 -3.89 2.27
N SER A 305 18.50 -3.19 2.17
CA SER A 305 18.60 -1.97 1.34
C SER A 305 20.02 -1.41 1.20
N CYS A 306 20.98 -1.88 2.00
CA CYS A 306 22.40 -1.64 1.80
C CYS A 306 22.97 -2.74 0.91
N CYS A 307 23.52 -2.34 -0.22
CA CYS A 307 24.78 -2.87 -0.72
C CYS A 307 25.31 -1.81 -1.66
#